data_AF-S9U207-F1
#
_entry.id   AF-S9U207-F1
#
_cell.length_a   1.000
_cell.length_b   1.000
_cell.length_c   1.000
_cell.angle_alpha   90.00
_cell.angle_beta   90.00
_cell.angle_gamma   90.00
#
_symmetry.space_group_name_H-M   'P 1'
#
loop_
_entity.id
_entity.type
_entity.pdbx_description
1 polymer ?
#
loop_
_entity_poly.entity_id
_entity_poly.type
_entity_poly.pdbx_seq_one_letter_code
_entity_poly.pdbx_strand_id
1 'polypeptide(L)'
;MSIRKLCCNEALRPCAADGPSDAAVPPLAAVVLLNSPTNGEWEYREYLRLFLSRRLLPVGGAPAAATFFLCADGAYERLYHFYADHGVAALLGDGPSERGEQHAAQVAALLDTCGLCDVVIGDMDSSHVGDGSRADRHLRTTELYPAVSAIPAEELDRILARVAQATAAPPAETPARRPCRIPVSCQMTTDFEKCILLLQRLRARLPAGGPQAADGAAPAPWVAFCEVAVRKEQDACAALSAAGAANDAARLEAARCHTLLRAAAGGSAAPLYAGTREEAAAHGCSAGSPTAPDCGGRVCTVLLPHVAVLGAFGGRLDHELGNLCCVLKFATAFHLMLTNATNVAFACWPDGITQWVTPRAWAAVPAERTHCGVITMGAVQQIETTGLLYNMVKGRPHRYDGVTQTEGLQFGFDALISACNQYPGEVVTIDLRGGVTDKDAVLVSWPADKADGLLPSTAPTIITCERGWDH
;
A
#
# COMPACT_ATOMS: atom_id res chain seq x y z
N MET A 1 -1.02 -4.29 24.33
CA MET A 1 0.11 -4.22 23.38
C MET A 1 -0.26 -3.22 22.31
N SER A 2 0.59 -2.22 22.03
CA SER A 2 0.30 -1.22 20.98
C SER A 2 0.90 -1.71 19.66
N ILE A 3 0.14 -1.59 18.58
CA ILE A 3 0.61 -1.91 17.23
C ILE A 3 1.06 -0.64 16.54
N ARG A 4 2.21 -0.70 15.88
CA ARG A 4 2.80 0.38 15.10
C ARG A 4 2.92 -0.03 13.65
N LYS A 5 2.06 0.50 12.78
CA LYS A 5 2.16 0.36 11.32
C LYS A 5 3.22 1.31 10.79
N LEU A 6 4.20 0.79 10.07
CA LEU A 6 5.17 1.60 9.33
C LEU A 6 4.73 1.73 7.86
N CYS A 7 4.47 2.96 7.43
CA CYS A 7 4.04 3.31 6.08
C CYS A 7 5.20 4.00 5.35
N CYS A 8 5.62 3.47 4.20
CA CYS A 8 6.66 4.08 3.40
C CYS A 8 6.24 4.14 1.93
N ASN A 9 6.17 5.36 1.39
CA ASN A 9 5.75 5.57 0.00
C ASN A 9 6.96 5.69 -0.95
N GLU A 10 8.18 5.35 -0.51
CA GLU A 10 9.40 5.42 -1.32
C GLU A 10 9.32 4.53 -2.57
N ALA A 11 8.47 3.50 -2.54
CA ALA A 11 8.19 2.66 -3.71
C ALA A 11 7.54 3.42 -4.88
N LEU A 12 6.90 4.56 -4.60
CA LEU A 12 6.30 5.45 -5.60
C LEU A 12 7.23 6.59 -6.03
N ARG A 13 8.50 6.57 -5.58
CA ARG A 13 9.48 7.58 -5.95
C ARG A 13 9.71 7.54 -7.47
N PRO A 14 9.68 8.70 -8.16
CA PRO A 14 10.13 8.79 -9.54
C PRO A 14 11.58 8.32 -9.62
N CYS A 15 11.95 7.61 -10.67
CA CYS A 15 13.36 7.34 -10.95
C CYS A 15 14.03 8.68 -11.28
N ALA A 16 14.52 9.40 -10.26
CA ALA A 16 15.33 10.59 -10.50
C ALA A 16 16.59 10.16 -11.28
N ALA A 17 17.03 11.01 -12.20
CA ALA A 17 18.29 10.81 -12.94
C ALA A 17 19.53 10.79 -12.01
N ASP A 18 19.37 11.23 -10.77
CA ASP A 18 20.44 11.36 -9.77
C ASP A 18 20.77 10.02 -9.09
N GLY A 19 21.30 9.10 -9.89
CA GLY A 19 22.06 7.93 -9.46
C GLY A 19 21.32 6.84 -8.67
N PRO A 20 21.89 5.63 -8.59
CA PRO A 20 21.36 4.59 -7.72
C PRO A 20 21.53 5.03 -6.26
N SER A 21 20.42 5.36 -5.61
CA SER A 21 20.42 5.52 -4.16
C SER A 21 20.57 4.14 -3.52
N ASP A 22 21.58 3.94 -2.68
CA ASP A 22 21.79 2.72 -1.88
C ASP A 22 20.63 2.40 -0.91
N ALA A 23 19.56 3.21 -0.89
CA ALA A 23 18.39 2.93 -0.09
C ALA A 23 17.56 1.81 -0.73
N ALA A 24 17.57 0.63 -0.10
CA ALA A 24 16.67 -0.45 -0.42
C ALA A 24 15.21 0.04 -0.39
N VAL A 25 14.60 0.16 -1.57
CA VAL A 25 13.19 0.53 -1.71
C VAL A 25 12.34 -0.64 -1.21
N PRO A 26 11.34 -0.41 -0.34
CA PRO A 26 10.48 -1.49 0.13
C PRO A 26 9.86 -2.23 -1.07
N PRO A 27 9.77 -3.58 -0.99
CA PRO A 27 9.20 -4.37 -2.07
C PRO A 27 7.71 -4.03 -2.22
N LEU A 28 7.28 -3.82 -3.46
CA LEU A 28 5.85 -3.76 -3.79
C LEU A 28 5.32 -5.18 -3.88
N ALA A 29 4.23 -5.45 -3.17
CA ALA A 29 3.48 -6.68 -3.30
C ALA A 29 2.68 -6.69 -4.60
N ALA A 30 2.09 -5.54 -4.96
CA ALA A 30 1.33 -5.40 -6.19
C ALA A 30 1.22 -3.95 -6.69
N VAL A 31 0.88 -3.82 -7.97
CA VAL A 31 0.47 -2.58 -8.62
C VAL A 31 -0.88 -2.85 -9.29
N VAL A 32 -1.89 -2.04 -8.94
CA VAL A 32 -3.26 -2.14 -9.44
C VAL A 32 -3.56 -0.89 -10.26
N LEU A 33 -4.03 -1.06 -11.50
CA LEU A 33 -4.58 0.02 -12.32
C LEU A 33 -6.10 -0.13 -12.38
N LEU A 34 -6.82 0.84 -11.82
CA LEU A 34 -8.28 0.87 -11.82
C LEU A 34 -8.82 1.45 -13.12
N ASN A 35 -9.99 0.97 -13.57
CA ASN A 35 -10.68 1.53 -14.74
C ASN A 35 -11.36 2.86 -14.35
N SER A 36 -10.62 3.95 -14.45
CA SER A 36 -11.16 5.29 -14.21
C SER A 36 -11.21 6.11 -15.51
N PRO A 37 -12.30 6.86 -15.77
CA PRO A 37 -12.37 7.80 -16.89
C PRO A 37 -11.38 8.96 -16.77
N THR A 38 -10.83 9.23 -15.58
CA THR A 38 -9.83 10.28 -15.35
C THR A 38 -8.40 9.79 -15.44
N ASN A 39 -8.17 8.50 -15.73
CA ASN A 39 -6.82 8.01 -16.01
C ASN A 39 -6.27 8.77 -17.21
N GLY A 40 -5.26 9.59 -16.95
CA GLY A 40 -4.53 10.32 -17.97
C GLY A 40 -3.18 9.67 -18.24
N GLU A 41 -2.35 10.42 -18.94
CA GLU A 41 -0.99 10.02 -19.26
C GLU A 41 -0.16 9.67 -18.02
N TRP A 42 -0.35 10.38 -16.91
CA TRP A 42 0.42 10.14 -15.69
C TRP A 42 0.18 8.74 -15.12
N GLU A 43 -1.07 8.30 -14.99
CA GLU A 43 -1.39 6.98 -14.40
C GLU A 43 -0.80 5.84 -15.23
N TYR A 44 -0.89 5.93 -16.56
CA TYR A 44 -0.35 4.91 -17.45
C TYR A 44 1.18 4.92 -17.48
N ARG A 45 1.81 6.11 -17.54
CA ARG A 45 3.28 6.23 -17.45
C ARG A 45 3.80 5.68 -16.13
N GLU A 46 3.16 6.02 -15.01
CA GLU A 46 3.56 5.56 -13.69
C GLU A 46 3.37 4.04 -13.54
N TYR A 47 2.26 3.50 -14.04
CA TYR A 47 2.04 2.05 -14.09
C TYR A 47 3.15 1.34 -14.87
N LEU A 48 3.46 1.81 -16.07
CA LEU A 48 4.49 1.21 -16.93
C LEU A 48 5.89 1.40 -16.36
N ARG A 49 6.19 2.53 -15.73
CA ARG A 49 7.46 2.75 -15.01
C ARG A 49 7.63 1.73 -13.88
N LEU A 50 6.59 1.50 -13.08
CA LEU A 50 6.61 0.48 -12.03
C LEU A 50 6.74 -0.93 -12.63
N PHE A 51 6.04 -1.21 -13.74
CA PHE A 51 6.16 -2.48 -14.46
C PHE A 51 7.60 -2.73 -14.91
N LEU A 52 8.20 -1.77 -15.61
CA LEU A 52 9.57 -1.87 -16.12
C LEU A 52 10.57 -2.03 -14.99
N SER A 53 10.54 -1.14 -14.00
CA SER A 53 11.53 -1.13 -12.89
C SER A 53 11.43 -2.34 -11.96
N ARG A 54 10.25 -2.95 -11.82
CA ARG A 54 10.05 -4.10 -10.92
C ARG A 54 10.05 -5.45 -11.63
N ARG A 55 9.74 -5.50 -12.91
CA ARG A 55 9.63 -6.75 -13.67
C ARG A 55 10.75 -6.96 -14.67
N LEU A 56 11.01 -5.96 -15.51
CA LEU A 56 11.86 -6.15 -16.70
C LEU A 56 13.30 -5.67 -16.49
N LEU A 57 13.49 -4.63 -15.69
CA LEU A 57 14.77 -3.95 -15.46
C LEU A 57 15.01 -3.75 -13.95
N PRO A 58 15.09 -4.83 -13.14
CA PRO A 58 15.37 -4.69 -11.73
C PRO A 58 16.73 -4.04 -11.51
N VAL A 59 16.75 -2.93 -10.79
CA VAL A 59 17.97 -2.18 -10.46
C VAL A 59 18.82 -3.01 -9.49
N GLY A 60 20.10 -3.19 -9.80
CA GLY A 60 21.08 -3.78 -8.88
C GLY A 60 21.18 -5.31 -8.90
N GLY A 61 20.64 -5.99 -9.91
CA GLY A 61 20.82 -7.44 -10.10
C GLY A 61 20.15 -8.32 -9.03
N ALA A 62 19.45 -7.73 -8.06
CA ALA A 62 18.63 -8.47 -7.12
C ALA A 62 17.47 -9.13 -7.87
N PRO A 63 17.14 -10.39 -7.54
CA PRO A 63 15.99 -11.05 -8.14
C PRO A 63 14.73 -10.22 -7.86
N ALA A 64 13.98 -9.92 -8.92
CA ALA A 64 12.74 -9.17 -8.81
C ALA A 64 11.82 -9.83 -7.78
N ALA A 65 11.52 -9.13 -6.69
CA ALA A 65 10.47 -9.57 -5.77
C ALA A 65 9.18 -9.75 -6.58
N ALA A 66 8.45 -10.84 -6.33
CA ALA A 66 7.24 -11.19 -7.07
C ALA A 66 6.15 -10.12 -6.86
N THR A 67 6.18 -9.09 -7.69
CA THR A 67 5.24 -7.96 -7.69
C THR A 67 4.12 -8.28 -8.66
N PHE A 68 2.89 -8.41 -8.18
CA PHE A 68 1.75 -8.65 -9.08
C PHE A 68 1.33 -7.36 -9.80
N PHE A 69 1.05 -7.46 -11.09
CA PHE A 69 0.51 -6.37 -11.91
C PHE A 69 -0.93 -6.70 -12.30
N LEU A 70 -1.89 -5.91 -11.81
CA LEU A 70 -3.32 -6.13 -12.01
C LEU A 70 -3.94 -4.93 -12.72
N CYS A 71 -4.78 -5.21 -13.71
CA CYS A 71 -5.71 -4.25 -14.28
C CYS A 71 -7.14 -4.60 -13.84
N ALA A 72 -7.89 -3.60 -13.40
CA ALA A 72 -9.31 -3.77 -13.14
C ALA A 72 -10.09 -3.54 -14.44
N ASP A 73 -10.94 -4.49 -14.82
CA ASP A 73 -11.91 -4.35 -15.91
C ASP A 73 -11.25 -3.76 -17.20
N GLY A 74 -11.84 -2.75 -17.84
CA GLY A 74 -11.36 -2.16 -19.10
C GLY A 74 -10.07 -1.32 -19.01
N ALA A 75 -9.40 -1.31 -17.84
CA ALA A 75 -8.15 -0.57 -17.68
C ALA A 75 -7.01 -1.13 -18.53
N TYR A 76 -7.02 -2.45 -18.79
CA TYR A 76 -5.96 -3.10 -19.57
C TYR A 76 -5.97 -2.64 -21.03
N GLU A 77 -7.15 -2.57 -21.64
CA GLU A 77 -7.34 -2.13 -23.02
C GLU A 77 -6.88 -0.69 -23.19
N ARG A 78 -7.24 0.20 -22.27
CA ARG A 78 -6.78 1.60 -22.28
C ARG A 78 -5.27 1.72 -22.11
N LEU A 79 -4.70 0.95 -21.18
CA LEU A 79 -3.25 0.90 -20.99
C LEU A 79 -2.53 0.40 -22.26
N TYR A 80 -3.10 -0.62 -22.93
CA TYR A 80 -2.56 -1.16 -24.17
C TYR A 80 -2.62 -0.14 -25.31
N HIS A 81 -3.74 0.56 -25.47
CA HIS A 81 -3.85 1.65 -26.45
C HIS A 81 -2.87 2.77 -26.17
N PHE A 82 -2.76 3.21 -24.92
CA PHE A 82 -1.78 4.22 -24.52
C PHE A 82 -0.35 3.79 -24.89
N TYR A 83 0.01 2.53 -24.59
CA TYR A 83 1.30 1.96 -24.97
C TYR A 83 1.50 1.91 -26.49
N ALA A 84 0.49 1.50 -27.25
CA ALA A 84 0.57 1.42 -28.71
C ALA A 84 0.75 2.81 -29.36
N ASP A 85 0.07 3.82 -28.83
CA ASP A 85 0.10 5.19 -29.37
C ASP A 85 1.40 5.92 -29.05
N HIS A 86 1.98 5.71 -27.85
CA HIS A 86 3.13 6.46 -27.37
C HIS A 86 4.46 5.69 -27.47
N GLY A 87 4.40 4.37 -27.59
CA GLY A 87 5.55 3.49 -27.59
C GLY A 87 6.35 3.54 -26.29
N VAL A 88 7.52 2.90 -26.29
CA VAL A 88 8.43 2.89 -25.12
C VAL A 88 9.20 4.20 -24.97
N ALA A 89 9.53 4.87 -26.08
CA ALA A 89 10.36 6.07 -26.05
C ALA A 89 9.75 7.18 -25.19
N ALA A 90 8.42 7.35 -25.23
CA ALA A 90 7.72 8.31 -24.38
C ALA A 90 7.78 7.97 -22.87
N LEU A 91 7.97 6.70 -22.53
CA LEU A 91 8.02 6.21 -21.14
C LEU A 91 9.39 6.42 -20.50
N LEU A 92 10.45 6.29 -21.28
CA LEU A 92 11.83 6.41 -20.79
C LEU A 92 12.24 7.87 -20.59
N GLY A 93 11.51 8.83 -21.17
CA GLY A 93 11.81 10.26 -21.04
C GLY A 93 13.11 10.69 -21.73
N ASP A 94 13.82 9.75 -22.35
CA ASP A 94 15.03 9.99 -23.11
C ASP A 94 14.65 10.61 -24.46
N GLY A 95 15.21 11.80 -24.74
CA GLY A 95 15.13 12.40 -26.07
C GLY A 95 15.73 11.47 -27.15
N PRO A 96 15.45 11.72 -28.43
CA PRO A 96 15.91 10.88 -29.54
C PRO A 96 17.45 10.78 -29.52
N SER A 97 17.94 9.63 -29.07
CA SER A 97 19.36 9.27 -29.07
C SER A 97 19.46 7.83 -29.56
N GLU A 98 20.51 7.50 -30.30
CA GLU A 98 20.70 6.13 -30.84
C GLU A 98 20.67 5.06 -29.73
N ARG A 99 21.19 5.38 -28.55
CA ARG A 99 21.11 4.50 -27.37
C ARG A 99 19.68 4.38 -26.84
N GLY A 100 18.94 5.47 -26.81
CA GLY A 100 17.52 5.49 -26.42
C GLY A 100 16.66 4.67 -27.38
N GLU A 101 16.92 4.73 -28.68
CA GLU A 101 16.18 3.95 -29.68
C GLU A 101 16.41 2.44 -29.55
N GLN A 102 17.66 2.00 -29.35
CA GLN A 102 17.98 0.59 -29.12
C GLN A 102 17.37 0.08 -27.82
N HIS A 103 17.46 0.86 -26.73
CA HIS A 103 16.84 0.53 -25.46
C HIS A 103 15.32 0.43 -25.60
N ALA A 104 14.69 1.41 -26.26
CA ALA A 104 13.25 1.43 -26.50
C ALA A 104 12.79 0.22 -27.32
N ALA A 105 13.53 -0.14 -28.38
CA ALA A 105 13.23 -1.32 -29.19
C ALA A 105 13.36 -2.63 -28.38
N GLN A 106 14.40 -2.73 -27.54
CA GLN A 106 14.57 -3.89 -26.66
C GLN A 106 13.39 -4.02 -25.71
N VAL A 107 13.04 -2.94 -25.00
CA VAL A 107 11.92 -2.93 -24.05
C VAL A 107 10.59 -3.19 -24.75
N ALA A 108 10.38 -2.67 -25.96
CA ALA A 108 9.16 -2.92 -26.73
C ALA A 108 9.00 -4.42 -27.02
N ALA A 109 10.08 -5.07 -27.45
CA ALA A 109 10.09 -6.52 -27.64
C ALA A 109 9.78 -7.29 -26.35
N LEU A 110 10.23 -6.80 -25.18
CA LEU A 110 9.90 -7.43 -23.89
C LEU A 110 8.43 -7.24 -23.50
N LEU A 111 7.84 -6.09 -23.79
CA LEU A 111 6.44 -5.81 -23.47
C LEU A 111 5.50 -6.64 -24.34
N ASP A 112 5.87 -6.86 -25.60
CA ASP A 112 5.12 -7.72 -26.53
C ASP A 112 5.15 -9.20 -26.10
N THR A 113 6.21 -9.66 -25.42
CA THR A 113 6.30 -11.04 -24.92
C THR A 113 5.67 -11.23 -23.53
N CYS A 114 5.86 -10.29 -22.61
CA CYS A 114 5.41 -10.46 -21.22
C CYS A 114 3.94 -10.09 -20.99
N GLY A 115 3.35 -9.25 -21.86
CA GLY A 115 2.08 -8.59 -21.61
C GLY A 115 2.20 -7.50 -20.55
N LEU A 116 1.30 -6.52 -20.56
CA LEU A 116 1.37 -5.34 -19.67
C LEU A 116 0.81 -5.59 -18.25
N CYS A 117 0.28 -6.78 -17.97
CA CYS A 117 -0.14 -7.17 -16.61
C CYS A 117 -0.17 -8.69 -16.44
N ASP A 118 -0.27 -9.14 -15.19
CA ASP A 118 -0.44 -10.54 -14.84
C ASP A 118 -1.91 -10.96 -14.92
N VAL A 119 -2.80 -10.10 -14.43
CA VAL A 119 -4.24 -10.39 -14.28
C VAL A 119 -5.09 -9.19 -14.70
N VAL A 120 -6.16 -9.46 -15.45
CA VAL A 120 -7.30 -8.54 -15.62
C VAL A 120 -8.50 -9.12 -14.86
N ILE A 121 -9.08 -8.36 -13.93
CA ILE A 121 -10.20 -8.82 -13.08
C ILE A 121 -11.29 -7.75 -13.01
N GLY A 122 -12.55 -8.18 -13.06
CA GLY A 122 -13.70 -7.29 -13.12
C GLY A 122 -14.94 -8.05 -13.57
N ASP A 123 -16.08 -7.39 -13.63
CA ASP A 123 -17.30 -7.95 -14.23
C ASP A 123 -17.25 -8.04 -15.77
N MET A 124 -16.29 -7.38 -16.40
CA MET A 124 -15.97 -7.42 -17.84
C MET A 124 -17.08 -6.84 -18.73
N ASP A 125 -17.99 -6.03 -18.18
CA ASP A 125 -19.06 -5.40 -18.97
C ASP A 125 -18.51 -4.33 -19.94
N SER A 126 -17.36 -3.76 -19.62
CA SER A 126 -16.64 -2.79 -20.44
C SER A 126 -15.98 -3.39 -21.69
N SER A 127 -15.83 -4.73 -21.75
CA SER A 127 -15.14 -5.43 -22.84
C SER A 127 -15.97 -5.56 -24.12
N HIS A 128 -17.20 -5.04 -24.14
CA HIS A 128 -18.12 -5.15 -25.28
C HIS A 128 -17.90 -4.13 -26.41
N VAL A 129 -16.87 -3.30 -26.35
CA VAL A 129 -16.63 -2.27 -27.37
C VAL A 129 -15.87 -2.87 -28.56
N GLY A 130 -16.65 -3.47 -29.45
CA GLY A 130 -16.49 -3.46 -30.91
C GLY A 130 -15.08 -3.41 -31.49
N ASP A 131 -14.58 -4.57 -31.90
CA ASP A 131 -14.31 -4.82 -33.31
C ASP A 131 -14.23 -6.34 -33.47
N GLY A 132 -14.60 -6.89 -34.62
CA GLY A 132 -14.51 -8.33 -34.91
C GLY A 132 -13.07 -8.87 -34.97
N SER A 133 -12.13 -8.24 -34.26
CA SER A 133 -10.70 -8.53 -34.27
C SER A 133 -10.46 -9.94 -33.72
N ARG A 134 -9.53 -10.64 -34.39
CA ARG A 134 -9.07 -11.98 -34.05
C ARG A 134 -8.62 -12.16 -32.59
N ALA A 135 -8.35 -11.07 -31.86
CA ALA A 135 -8.00 -11.15 -30.46
C ALA A 135 -9.14 -11.75 -29.60
N ASP A 136 -10.39 -11.49 -29.96
CA ASP A 136 -11.57 -11.74 -29.11
C ASP A 136 -12.07 -13.19 -29.13
N ARG A 137 -11.78 -13.94 -30.21
CA ARG A 137 -12.26 -15.32 -30.40
C ARG A 137 -11.63 -16.38 -29.47
N HIS A 138 -10.59 -16.04 -28.73
CA HIS A 138 -9.94 -16.96 -27.78
C HIS A 138 -10.17 -16.57 -26.32
N LEU A 139 -11.00 -15.56 -26.07
CA LEU A 139 -11.24 -14.98 -24.74
C LEU A 139 -12.58 -15.41 -24.12
N ARG A 140 -13.26 -16.41 -24.72
CA ARG A 140 -14.45 -17.05 -24.15
C ARG A 140 -14.06 -18.07 -23.07
N THR A 141 -13.54 -17.62 -21.94
CA THR A 141 -13.75 -18.40 -20.71
C THR A 141 -15.25 -18.34 -20.41
N THR A 142 -15.90 -19.50 -20.42
CA THR A 142 -17.36 -19.63 -20.36
C THR A 142 -17.91 -19.48 -18.93
N GLU A 143 -17.03 -19.35 -17.94
CA GLU A 143 -17.38 -19.38 -16.54
C GLU A 143 -17.11 -18.01 -15.90
N LEU A 144 -18.19 -17.27 -15.67
CA LEU A 144 -18.20 -16.10 -14.80
C LEU A 144 -18.14 -16.59 -13.35
N TYR A 145 -17.18 -16.12 -12.57
CA TYR A 145 -17.14 -16.44 -11.14
C TYR A 145 -18.14 -15.55 -10.40
N PRO A 146 -19.03 -16.11 -9.55
CA PRO A 146 -20.01 -15.31 -8.82
C PRO A 146 -19.37 -14.37 -7.77
N ALA A 147 -18.17 -14.69 -7.29
CA ALA A 147 -17.37 -13.90 -6.37
C ALA A 147 -15.89 -14.28 -6.48
N VAL A 148 -14.99 -13.43 -5.96
CA VAL A 148 -13.55 -13.73 -5.93
C VAL A 148 -13.23 -14.99 -5.13
N SER A 149 -14.02 -15.31 -4.09
CA SER A 149 -13.87 -16.55 -3.32
C SER A 149 -14.18 -17.82 -4.12
N ALA A 150 -14.94 -17.71 -5.22
CA ALA A 150 -15.33 -18.84 -6.07
C ALA A 150 -14.27 -19.22 -7.12
N ILE A 151 -13.20 -18.43 -7.27
CA ILE A 151 -12.12 -18.74 -8.22
C ILE A 151 -11.43 -20.06 -7.77
N PRO A 152 -11.29 -21.07 -8.65
CA PRO A 152 -10.65 -22.33 -8.31
C PRO A 152 -9.20 -22.16 -7.89
N ALA A 153 -8.71 -23.06 -7.04
CA ALA A 153 -7.33 -23.06 -6.58
C ALA A 153 -6.33 -23.18 -7.75
N GLU A 154 -6.69 -23.96 -8.76
CA GLU A 154 -5.90 -24.23 -9.95
C GLU A 154 -5.66 -22.96 -10.78
N GLU A 155 -6.65 -22.05 -10.85
CA GLU A 155 -6.47 -20.77 -11.54
C GLU A 155 -5.52 -19.84 -10.77
N LEU A 156 -5.61 -19.85 -9.44
CA LEU A 156 -4.66 -19.11 -8.60
C LEU A 156 -3.23 -19.65 -8.78
N ASP A 157 -3.07 -20.98 -8.82
CA ASP A 157 -1.76 -21.61 -9.05
C ASP A 157 -1.20 -21.29 -10.43
N ARG A 158 -2.05 -21.20 -11.46
CA ARG A 158 -1.63 -20.75 -12.81
C ARG A 158 -1.13 -19.31 -12.80
N ILE A 159 -1.80 -18.40 -12.09
CA ILE A 159 -1.34 -17.01 -11.94
C ILE A 159 0.03 -17.00 -11.25
N LEU A 160 0.18 -17.72 -10.14
CA LEU A 160 1.43 -17.81 -9.39
C LEU A 160 2.57 -18.37 -10.25
N ALA A 161 2.33 -19.46 -10.97
CA ALA A 161 3.30 -20.05 -11.88
C ALA A 161 3.71 -19.08 -12.99
N ARG A 162 2.76 -18.33 -13.55
CA ARG A 162 3.03 -17.32 -14.56
C ARG A 162 3.92 -16.20 -14.01
N VAL A 163 3.59 -15.68 -12.83
CA VAL A 163 4.37 -14.62 -12.18
C VAL A 163 5.78 -15.10 -11.88
N ALA A 164 5.93 -16.32 -11.33
CA ALA A 164 7.22 -16.92 -11.04
C ALA A 164 8.08 -17.11 -12.31
N GLN A 165 7.47 -17.55 -13.41
CA GLN A 165 8.16 -17.70 -14.69
C GLN A 165 8.59 -16.35 -15.27
N ALA A 166 7.72 -15.34 -15.19
CA ALA A 166 8.04 -13.98 -15.63
C ALA A 166 9.12 -13.29 -14.76
N THR A 167 9.36 -13.76 -13.53
CA THR A 167 10.49 -13.31 -12.70
C THR A 167 11.77 -14.12 -12.90
N ALA A 168 11.67 -15.38 -13.35
CA ALA A 168 12.81 -16.31 -13.42
C ALA A 168 13.48 -16.33 -14.81
N ALA A 169 12.71 -16.21 -15.88
CA ALA A 169 13.23 -16.33 -17.24
C ALA A 169 13.64 -14.98 -17.82
N PRO A 170 14.76 -14.90 -18.57
CA PRO A 170 15.01 -13.74 -19.40
C PRO A 170 13.87 -13.59 -20.42
N PRO A 171 13.37 -12.37 -20.65
CA PRO A 171 12.13 -12.15 -21.38
C PRO A 171 12.18 -12.53 -22.88
N ALA A 172 13.37 -12.88 -23.41
CA ALA A 172 13.55 -13.36 -24.79
C ALA A 172 13.09 -14.82 -25.02
N GLU A 173 12.95 -15.63 -23.97
CA GLU A 173 12.64 -17.07 -24.10
C GLU A 173 11.18 -17.42 -23.78
N THR A 174 10.39 -16.43 -23.37
CA THR A 174 9.02 -16.67 -22.92
C THR A 174 8.03 -16.35 -24.06
N PRO A 175 7.20 -17.32 -24.53
CA PRO A 175 6.22 -17.05 -25.57
C PRO A 175 5.24 -15.97 -25.12
N ALA A 176 4.78 -15.12 -26.05
CA ALA A 176 3.88 -14.00 -25.77
C ALA A 176 2.70 -14.40 -24.89
N ARG A 177 2.62 -13.85 -23.68
CA ARG A 177 1.59 -14.24 -22.70
C ARG A 177 0.53 -13.15 -22.55
N ARG A 178 -0.69 -13.45 -22.99
CA ARG A 178 -1.87 -12.63 -22.66
C ARG A 178 -2.17 -12.68 -21.16
N PRO A 179 -2.58 -11.58 -20.51
CA PRO A 179 -2.88 -11.60 -19.09
C PRO A 179 -3.96 -12.62 -18.73
N CYS A 180 -3.94 -13.13 -17.51
CA CYS A 180 -5.00 -14.00 -17.00
C CYS A 180 -6.27 -13.18 -16.82
N ARG A 181 -7.34 -13.49 -17.55
CA ARG A 181 -8.63 -12.80 -17.39
C ARG A 181 -9.51 -13.56 -16.40
N ILE A 182 -9.96 -12.86 -15.36
CA ILE A 182 -10.80 -13.40 -14.30
C ILE A 182 -12.11 -12.62 -14.27
N PRO A 183 -13.14 -13.10 -14.99
CA PRO A 183 -14.44 -12.47 -14.95
C PRO A 183 -15.13 -12.80 -13.61
N VAL A 184 -15.50 -11.76 -12.86
CA VAL A 184 -16.20 -11.87 -11.58
C VAL A 184 -17.49 -11.05 -11.64
N SER A 185 -18.62 -11.73 -11.67
CA SER A 185 -19.95 -11.11 -11.85
C SER A 185 -20.52 -10.43 -10.61
N CYS A 186 -19.79 -10.44 -9.48
CA CYS A 186 -20.22 -9.81 -8.24
C CYS A 186 -20.32 -8.28 -8.41
N GLN A 187 -21.55 -7.76 -8.38
CA GLN A 187 -21.84 -6.32 -8.41
C GLN A 187 -21.82 -5.67 -7.02
N MET A 188 -21.77 -6.48 -5.95
CA MET A 188 -21.74 -5.99 -4.57
C MET A 188 -20.35 -5.54 -4.10
N THR A 189 -19.32 -5.76 -4.93
CA THR A 189 -17.93 -5.41 -4.66
C THR A 189 -17.40 -4.56 -5.80
N THR A 190 -16.66 -3.50 -5.50
CA THR A 190 -15.98 -2.71 -6.54
C THR A 190 -14.88 -3.53 -7.20
N ASP A 191 -14.46 -3.18 -8.42
CA ASP A 191 -13.34 -3.90 -9.06
C ASP A 191 -12.03 -3.76 -8.28
N PHE A 192 -11.85 -2.63 -7.59
CA PHE A 192 -10.74 -2.48 -6.67
C PHE A 192 -10.79 -3.50 -5.53
N GLU A 193 -11.94 -3.70 -4.90
CA GLU A 193 -12.10 -4.73 -3.88
C GLU A 193 -11.86 -6.13 -4.45
N LYS A 194 -12.31 -6.41 -5.69
CA LYS A 194 -12.04 -7.69 -6.36
C LYS A 194 -10.53 -7.93 -6.52
N CYS A 195 -9.76 -6.91 -6.92
CA CYS A 195 -8.30 -6.96 -7.00
C CYS A 195 -7.66 -7.30 -5.65
N ILE A 196 -8.08 -6.64 -4.56
CA ILE A 196 -7.49 -6.86 -3.23
C ILE A 196 -7.85 -8.24 -2.67
N LEU A 197 -9.10 -8.70 -2.84
CA LEU A 197 -9.50 -10.04 -2.47
C LEU A 197 -8.71 -11.10 -3.23
N LEU A 198 -8.45 -10.89 -4.53
CA LEU A 198 -7.63 -11.81 -5.32
C LEU A 198 -6.20 -11.86 -4.78
N LEU A 199 -5.61 -10.69 -4.48
CA LEU A 199 -4.28 -10.61 -3.87
C LEU A 199 -4.20 -11.32 -2.53
N GLN A 200 -5.23 -11.23 -1.68
CA GLN A 200 -5.30 -12.01 -0.43
C GLN A 200 -5.25 -13.52 -0.70
N ARG A 201 -6.02 -13.99 -1.68
CA ARG A 201 -6.06 -15.42 -2.04
C ARG A 201 -4.74 -15.89 -2.64
N LEU A 202 -4.13 -15.11 -3.53
CA LEU A 202 -2.81 -15.42 -4.10
C LEU A 202 -1.75 -15.47 -3.00
N ARG A 203 -1.77 -14.51 -2.08
CA ARG A 203 -0.86 -14.46 -0.93
C ARG A 203 -1.02 -15.68 -0.01
N ALA A 204 -2.24 -16.11 0.27
CA ALA A 204 -2.49 -17.28 1.12
C ALA A 204 -1.97 -18.60 0.49
N ARG A 205 -1.74 -18.61 -0.82
CA ARG A 205 -1.22 -19.77 -1.56
C ARG A 205 0.28 -19.72 -1.81
N LEU A 206 0.90 -18.55 -1.68
CA LEU A 206 2.35 -18.50 -1.65
C LEU A 206 2.81 -19.33 -0.45
N PRO A 207 3.78 -20.26 -0.62
CA PRO A 207 4.33 -20.97 0.52
C PRO A 207 4.77 -19.93 1.55
N ALA A 208 4.66 -20.24 2.84
CA ALA A 208 5.13 -19.37 3.93
C ALA A 208 6.62 -18.97 3.79
N GLY A 209 7.29 -19.55 2.78
CA GLY A 209 8.59 -19.17 2.29
C GLY A 209 8.77 -18.87 0.78
N GLY A 210 7.78 -18.39 0.04
CA GLY A 210 7.98 -17.96 -1.35
C GLY A 210 8.71 -18.95 -2.31
N PRO A 211 9.01 -18.55 -3.55
CA PRO A 211 9.70 -19.42 -4.53
C PRO A 211 11.24 -19.40 -4.41
N GLN A 212 11.81 -18.57 -3.54
CA GLN A 212 13.26 -18.33 -3.46
C GLN A 212 14.03 -19.27 -2.50
N ALA A 213 13.38 -20.28 -1.93
CA ALA A 213 14.01 -21.19 -0.96
C ALA A 213 14.97 -22.25 -1.58
N ALA A 214 15.39 -22.09 -2.84
CA ALA A 214 16.27 -23.05 -3.51
C ALA A 214 17.71 -23.07 -2.92
N ASP A 215 18.16 -21.96 -2.32
CA ASP A 215 19.52 -21.81 -1.78
C ASP A 215 19.62 -21.97 -0.25
N GLY A 216 18.59 -22.53 0.41
CA GLY A 216 18.60 -22.72 1.87
C GLY A 216 18.52 -21.43 2.70
N ALA A 217 18.47 -20.26 2.06
CA ALA A 217 18.15 -18.99 2.72
C ALA A 217 16.66 -18.97 3.07
N ALA A 218 16.35 -18.68 4.33
CA ALA A 218 14.98 -18.53 4.78
C ALA A 218 14.33 -17.35 4.01
N PRO A 219 13.30 -17.63 3.21
CA PRO A 219 12.62 -16.63 2.40
C PRO A 219 11.91 -15.57 3.25
N ALA A 220 11.98 -14.32 2.81
CA ALA A 220 11.37 -13.20 3.51
C ALA A 220 9.82 -13.30 3.44
N PRO A 221 9.11 -13.35 4.57
CA PRO A 221 7.65 -13.33 4.57
C PRO A 221 7.13 -11.96 4.07
N TRP A 222 5.98 -11.97 3.38
CA TRP A 222 5.33 -10.76 2.86
C TRP A 222 4.89 -9.77 3.95
N VAL A 223 4.71 -10.27 5.18
CA VAL A 223 4.55 -9.45 6.37
C VAL A 223 5.77 -9.69 7.23
N ALA A 224 6.59 -8.65 7.36
CA ALA A 224 7.66 -8.62 8.34
C ALA A 224 7.08 -8.08 9.65
N PHE A 225 6.87 -8.98 10.62
CA PHE A 225 6.74 -8.58 12.01
C PHE A 225 8.16 -8.39 12.55
N CYS A 226 8.55 -7.13 12.71
CA CYS A 226 9.77 -6.80 13.42
C CYS A 226 9.36 -6.44 14.86
N GLU A 227 9.39 -7.44 15.76
CA GLU A 227 9.46 -7.16 17.19
C GLU A 227 10.87 -6.64 17.49
N VAL A 228 11.09 -5.36 17.18
CA VAL A 228 12.27 -4.66 17.65
C VAL A 228 12.11 -4.59 19.17
N ALA A 229 13.08 -5.07 19.94
CA ALA A 229 13.11 -4.85 21.38
C ALA A 229 13.27 -3.34 21.64
N VAL A 230 12.15 -2.61 21.62
CA VAL A 230 12.07 -1.14 21.59
C VAL A 230 12.71 -0.48 22.82
N ARG A 231 12.94 -1.25 23.89
CA ARG A 231 13.36 -0.75 25.21
C ARG A 231 14.66 0.08 25.17
N LYS A 232 15.75 -0.41 24.56
CA LYS A 232 17.04 0.31 24.56
C LYS A 232 17.02 1.60 23.73
N GLU A 233 16.17 1.68 22.72
CA GLU A 233 16.10 2.86 21.83
C GLU A 233 15.10 3.91 22.34
N GLN A 234 14.02 3.48 23.01
CA GLN A 234 13.11 4.38 23.73
C GLN A 234 13.87 5.21 24.76
N ASP A 235 14.81 4.60 25.48
CA ASP A 235 15.66 5.29 26.45
C ASP A 235 16.55 6.35 25.78
N ALA A 236 17.06 6.08 24.56
CA ALA A 236 17.88 7.03 23.80
C ALA A 236 17.06 8.21 23.24
N CYS A 237 15.88 7.96 22.66
CA CYS A 237 14.97 9.01 22.21
C CYS A 237 14.45 9.87 23.37
N ALA A 238 14.13 9.23 24.51
CA ALA A 238 13.71 9.93 25.72
C ALA A 238 14.84 10.82 26.27
N ALA A 239 16.09 10.33 26.28
CA ALA A 239 17.25 11.11 26.71
C ALA A 239 17.51 12.33 25.81
N LEU A 240 17.39 12.19 24.48
CA LEU A 240 17.55 13.30 23.53
C LEU A 240 16.41 14.33 23.62
N SER A 241 15.18 13.86 23.83
CA SER A 241 14.02 14.73 24.04
C SER A 241 14.16 15.52 25.35
N ALA A 242 14.63 14.87 26.43
CA ALA A 242 14.93 15.52 27.70
C ALA A 242 16.07 16.54 27.59
N ALA A 243 16.97 16.39 26.62
CA ALA A 243 18.05 17.34 26.34
C ALA A 243 17.63 18.56 25.50
N GLY A 244 16.34 18.68 25.12
CA GLY A 244 15.84 19.80 24.32
C GLY A 244 16.20 19.75 22.82
N ALA A 245 16.73 18.63 22.34
CA ALA A 245 17.18 18.45 20.96
C ALA A 245 16.05 17.85 20.07
N ALA A 246 14.91 18.55 19.97
CA ALA A 246 13.71 18.05 19.27
C ALA A 246 13.98 17.66 17.80
N ASN A 247 14.81 18.43 17.10
CA ASN A 247 15.21 18.13 15.72
C ASN A 247 16.04 16.85 15.61
N ASP A 248 16.90 16.58 16.60
CA ASP A 248 17.73 15.38 16.62
C ASP A 248 16.90 14.13 16.94
N ALA A 249 15.88 14.25 17.79
CA ALA A 249 14.94 13.17 18.08
C ALA A 249 14.12 12.77 16.83
N ALA A 250 13.64 13.73 16.05
CA ALA A 250 12.92 13.48 14.81
C ALA A 250 13.82 12.81 13.74
N ARG A 251 15.06 13.30 13.58
CA ARG A 251 16.06 12.69 12.68
C ARG A 251 16.44 11.28 13.10
N LEU A 252 16.57 11.03 14.42
CA LEU A 252 16.84 9.70 14.94
C LEU A 252 15.69 8.74 14.65
N GLU A 253 14.44 9.16 14.85
CA GLU A 253 13.27 8.32 14.53
C GLU A 253 13.14 8.06 13.02
N ALA A 254 13.47 9.04 12.17
CA ALA A 254 13.56 8.86 10.72
C ALA A 254 14.65 7.83 10.35
N ALA A 255 15.86 7.98 10.90
CA ALA A 255 16.96 7.04 10.68
C ALA A 255 16.61 5.63 11.14
N ARG A 256 15.87 5.50 12.25
CA ARG A 256 15.33 4.25 12.76
C ARG A 256 14.30 3.64 11.82
N CYS A 257 13.31 4.41 11.39
CA CYS A 257 12.31 3.94 10.43
C CYS A 257 12.96 3.47 9.13
N HIS A 258 13.94 4.21 8.61
CA HIS A 258 14.72 3.79 7.45
C HIS A 258 15.52 2.51 7.71
N THR A 259 16.11 2.35 8.89
CA THR A 259 16.81 1.11 9.27
C THR A 259 15.86 -0.09 9.27
N LEU A 260 14.65 0.07 9.81
CA LEU A 260 13.63 -0.98 9.81
C LEU A 260 13.17 -1.33 8.40
N LEU A 261 12.97 -0.33 7.54
CA LEU A 261 12.61 -0.54 6.15
C LEU A 261 13.72 -1.28 5.38
N ARG A 262 14.99 -0.92 5.60
CA ARG A 262 16.14 -1.61 4.99
C ARG A 262 16.28 -3.04 5.49
N ALA A 263 16.12 -3.27 6.80
CA ALA A 263 16.18 -4.60 7.38
C ALA A 263 15.08 -5.52 6.81
N ALA A 264 13.87 -4.97 6.62
CA ALA A 264 12.77 -5.69 6.00
C ALA A 264 13.00 -5.94 4.50
N ALA A 265 13.56 -4.98 3.76
CA ALA A 265 13.83 -5.11 2.33
C ALA A 265 15.01 -6.07 2.03
N GLY A 266 16.03 -6.10 2.89
CA GLY A 266 17.23 -6.91 2.69
C GLY A 266 17.11 -8.37 3.12
N GLY A 267 15.92 -8.83 3.55
CA GLY A 267 15.70 -10.21 4.01
C GLY A 267 16.51 -10.65 5.25
N SER A 268 17.28 -9.73 5.85
CA SER A 268 18.17 -9.98 6.99
C SER A 268 17.46 -9.80 8.34
N ALA A 269 16.26 -9.20 8.35
CA ALA A 269 15.39 -9.27 9.51
C ALA A 269 14.94 -10.73 9.70
N ALA A 270 15.54 -11.43 10.67
CA ALA A 270 15.05 -12.73 11.10
C ALA A 270 13.55 -12.57 11.43
N PRO A 271 12.63 -13.18 10.65
CA PRO A 271 11.22 -13.06 10.93
C PRO A 271 10.98 -13.80 12.25
N LEU A 272 10.76 -13.04 13.32
CA LEU A 272 10.48 -13.63 14.64
C LEU A 272 9.13 -14.35 14.64
N TYR A 273 8.23 -14.02 13.70
CA TYR A 273 6.93 -14.68 13.59
C TYR A 273 6.30 -14.49 12.20
N ALA A 274 5.95 -15.60 11.54
CA ALA A 274 5.07 -15.63 10.37
C ALA A 274 3.72 -16.17 10.83
N GLY A 275 2.87 -15.30 11.40
CA GLY A 275 1.56 -15.70 11.91
C GLY A 275 0.50 -14.62 11.70
N THR A 276 -0.76 -15.05 11.76
CA THR A 276 -1.97 -14.22 11.70
C THR A 276 -2.13 -13.37 12.98
N ARG A 277 -3.00 -12.34 12.93
CA ARG A 277 -3.37 -11.54 14.12
C ARG A 277 -3.87 -12.42 15.27
N GLU A 278 -4.57 -13.51 14.96
CA GLU A 278 -5.07 -14.49 15.92
C GLU A 278 -3.94 -15.31 16.55
N GLU A 279 -2.90 -15.67 15.79
CA GLU A 279 -1.73 -16.37 16.33
C GLU A 279 -0.84 -15.43 17.18
N ALA A 280 -0.66 -14.18 16.75
CA ALA A 280 0.02 -13.16 17.55
C ALA A 280 -0.77 -12.82 18.84
N ALA A 281 -2.11 -12.82 18.78
CA ALA A 281 -2.97 -12.63 19.95
C ALA A 281 -2.99 -13.89 20.85
N ALA A 282 -3.03 -15.09 20.29
CA ALA A 282 -3.02 -16.37 21.01
C ALA A 282 -1.70 -16.65 21.72
N HIS A 283 -0.57 -16.21 21.15
CA HIS A 283 0.75 -16.27 21.81
C HIS A 283 1.00 -15.10 22.76
N GLY A 284 0.23 -14.01 22.64
CA GLY A 284 0.43 -12.78 23.41
C GLY A 284 -0.35 -12.69 24.73
N CYS A 285 -1.56 -13.26 24.84
CA CYS A 285 -2.37 -13.17 26.06
C CYS A 285 -3.53 -14.18 26.01
N SER A 286 -3.38 -15.36 26.61
CA SER A 286 -4.55 -16.10 27.07
C SER A 286 -5.20 -15.29 28.20
N ALA A 287 -6.40 -14.76 27.97
CA ALA A 287 -7.14 -13.87 28.87
C ALA A 287 -7.62 -14.51 30.21
N GLY A 288 -6.92 -15.54 30.72
CA GLY A 288 -7.40 -16.40 31.81
C GLY A 288 -6.56 -16.47 33.08
N SER A 289 -5.41 -15.78 33.18
CA SER A 289 -4.58 -15.85 34.40
C SER A 289 -4.38 -14.47 35.06
N PRO A 290 -4.92 -14.24 36.28
CA PRO A 290 -4.80 -12.97 37.01
C PRO A 290 -3.39 -12.63 37.51
N THR A 291 -2.39 -13.47 37.21
CA THR A 291 -1.01 -13.31 37.71
C THR A 291 0.01 -13.18 36.58
N ALA A 292 -0.41 -12.89 35.36
CA ALA A 292 0.52 -12.66 34.26
C ALA A 292 1.36 -11.38 34.55
N PRO A 293 2.69 -11.44 34.46
CA PRO A 293 3.55 -10.29 34.69
C PRO A 293 3.16 -9.16 33.73
N ASP A 294 3.09 -7.96 34.29
CA ASP A 294 2.78 -6.71 33.62
C ASP A 294 3.51 -6.67 32.26
N CYS A 295 2.73 -6.76 31.17
CA CYS A 295 3.23 -6.80 29.81
C CYS A 295 3.69 -5.39 29.42
N GLY A 296 4.73 -4.90 30.11
CA GLY A 296 5.16 -3.52 30.11
C GLY A 296 5.37 -2.99 28.70
N GLY A 297 4.50 -2.06 28.30
CA GLY A 297 4.72 -1.09 27.23
C GLY A 297 5.20 -1.60 25.87
N ARG A 298 5.01 -2.89 25.52
CA ARG A 298 5.53 -3.41 24.25
C ARG A 298 4.79 -2.82 23.06
N VAL A 299 5.55 -2.28 22.11
CA VAL A 299 5.10 -1.76 20.82
C VAL A 299 5.59 -2.72 19.73
N CYS A 300 4.68 -3.30 18.96
CA CYS A 300 5.02 -4.16 17.83
C CYS A 300 5.03 -3.34 16.54
N THR A 301 6.15 -3.35 15.81
CA THR A 301 6.17 -2.73 14.47
C THR A 301 5.73 -3.74 13.42
N VAL A 302 4.74 -3.37 12.62
CA VAL A 302 4.23 -4.16 11.50
C VAL A 302 4.53 -3.45 10.20
N LEU A 303 5.19 -4.15 9.28
CA LEU A 303 5.30 -3.75 7.89
C LEU A 303 4.33 -4.58 7.05
N LEU A 304 3.31 -3.92 6.50
CA LEU A 304 2.32 -4.58 5.64
C LEU A 304 2.81 -4.64 4.19
N PRO A 305 2.32 -5.59 3.37
CA PRO A 305 2.65 -5.63 1.95
C PRO A 305 2.13 -4.36 1.27
N HIS A 306 3.01 -3.69 0.52
CA HIS A 306 2.71 -2.40 -0.11
C HIS A 306 2.03 -2.64 -1.46
N VAL A 307 0.87 -2.01 -1.68
CA VAL A 307 0.15 -2.08 -2.95
C VAL A 307 -0.04 -0.67 -3.49
N ALA A 308 0.50 -0.40 -4.68
CA ALA A 308 0.25 0.83 -5.39
C ALA A 308 -1.07 0.73 -6.16
N VAL A 309 -1.95 1.72 -6.04
CA VAL A 309 -3.27 1.73 -6.69
C VAL A 309 -3.42 3.01 -7.49
N LEU A 310 -3.44 2.87 -8.81
CA LEU A 310 -3.53 3.95 -9.79
C LEU A 310 -4.96 4.06 -10.31
N GLY A 311 -5.38 5.27 -10.66
CA GLY A 311 -6.75 5.52 -11.11
C GLY A 311 -7.81 5.43 -10.02
N ALA A 312 -7.40 5.59 -8.76
CA ALA A 312 -8.32 5.54 -7.62
C ALA A 312 -9.10 6.84 -7.38
N PHE A 313 -8.64 7.94 -7.98
CA PHE A 313 -9.20 9.29 -7.82
C PHE A 313 -9.68 9.84 -9.16
N GLY A 314 -10.69 10.71 -9.09
CA GLY A 314 -11.38 11.30 -10.21
C GLY A 314 -12.51 10.42 -10.77
N GLY A 315 -13.33 11.04 -11.61
CA GLY A 315 -14.40 10.37 -12.34
C GLY A 315 -15.68 10.29 -11.53
N ARG A 316 -16.09 9.08 -11.17
CA ARG A 316 -17.33 8.80 -10.46
C ARG A 316 -17.09 8.86 -8.94
N LEU A 317 -17.76 9.78 -8.25
CA LEU A 317 -17.61 9.98 -6.81
C LEU A 317 -17.93 8.72 -6.00
N ASP A 318 -18.94 7.95 -6.40
CA ASP A 318 -19.29 6.69 -5.75
C ASP A 318 -18.17 5.64 -5.84
N HIS A 319 -17.41 5.63 -6.94
CA HIS A 319 -16.23 4.77 -7.08
C HIS A 319 -15.09 5.24 -6.18
N GLU A 320 -14.83 6.55 -6.07
CA GLU A 320 -13.82 7.08 -5.15
C GLU A 320 -14.13 6.72 -3.69
N LEU A 321 -15.38 6.93 -3.26
CA LEU A 321 -15.83 6.54 -1.92
C LEU A 321 -15.73 5.03 -1.71
N GLY A 322 -16.11 4.22 -2.70
CA GLY A 322 -15.92 2.78 -2.68
C GLY A 322 -14.45 2.38 -2.55
N ASN A 323 -13.53 3.12 -3.20
CA ASN A 323 -12.10 2.90 -3.09
C ASN A 323 -11.58 3.20 -1.69
N LEU A 324 -11.99 4.32 -1.09
CA LEU A 324 -11.64 4.67 0.29
C LEU A 324 -12.18 3.62 1.29
N CYS A 325 -13.41 3.13 1.09
CA CYS A 325 -13.97 2.05 1.91
C CYS A 325 -13.13 0.77 1.81
N CYS A 326 -12.68 0.40 0.60
CA CYS A 326 -11.78 -0.73 0.39
C CYS A 326 -10.45 -0.53 1.14
N VAL A 327 -9.84 0.66 1.09
CA VAL A 327 -8.61 0.98 1.82
C VAL A 327 -8.75 0.77 3.32
N LEU A 328 -9.85 1.25 3.90
CA LEU A 328 -10.15 1.11 5.31
C LEU A 328 -10.39 -0.35 5.70
N LYS A 329 -11.17 -1.08 4.90
CA LYS A 329 -11.48 -2.51 5.11
C LYS A 329 -10.22 -3.37 5.17
N PHE A 330 -9.22 -3.06 4.36
CA PHE A 330 -7.99 -3.85 4.26
C PHE A 330 -6.76 -3.20 4.92
N ALA A 331 -6.96 -2.16 5.74
CA ALA A 331 -5.89 -1.36 6.36
C ALA A 331 -4.91 -2.15 7.24
N THR A 332 -5.34 -3.29 7.77
CA THR A 332 -4.54 -4.22 8.60
C THR A 332 -3.93 -5.37 7.81
N ALA A 333 -4.36 -5.58 6.56
CA ALA A 333 -3.88 -6.65 5.69
C ALA A 333 -2.83 -6.14 4.69
N PHE A 334 -2.98 -4.90 4.23
CA PHE A 334 -2.10 -4.26 3.26
C PHE A 334 -1.85 -2.79 3.60
N HIS A 335 -0.74 -2.28 3.10
CA HIS A 335 -0.52 -0.84 2.95
C HIS A 335 -0.95 -0.43 1.53
N LEU A 336 -2.25 -0.12 1.38
CA LEU A 336 -2.84 0.32 0.11
C LEU A 336 -2.56 1.81 -0.09
N MET A 337 -1.82 2.14 -1.15
CA MET A 337 -1.45 3.51 -1.51
C MET A 337 -2.21 3.92 -2.76
N LEU A 338 -3.31 4.65 -2.58
CA LEU A 338 -4.09 5.21 -3.68
C LEU A 338 -3.34 6.43 -4.18
N THR A 339 -3.01 6.48 -5.46
CA THR A 339 -2.18 7.54 -6.01
C THR A 339 -2.67 8.00 -7.37
N ASN A 340 -2.61 9.32 -7.59
CA ASN A 340 -2.64 9.95 -8.90
C ASN A 340 -1.43 10.91 -9.01
N ALA A 341 -1.43 11.75 -10.04
CA ALA A 341 -0.36 12.73 -10.28
C ALA A 341 -0.06 13.63 -9.07
N THR A 342 -1.10 14.02 -8.34
CA THR A 342 -1.02 15.05 -7.32
C THR A 342 -1.21 14.53 -5.92
N ASN A 343 -1.79 13.34 -5.71
CA ASN A 343 -2.23 12.88 -4.40
C ASN A 343 -1.77 11.46 -4.10
N VAL A 344 -1.50 11.19 -2.83
CA VAL A 344 -1.43 9.85 -2.26
C VAL A 344 -2.35 9.77 -1.05
N ALA A 345 -3.15 8.70 -0.95
CA ALA A 345 -3.92 8.41 0.24
C ALA A 345 -3.74 6.96 0.72
N PHE A 346 -3.79 6.78 2.05
CA PHE A 346 -3.73 5.47 2.68
C PHE A 346 -4.39 5.49 4.08
N ALA A 347 -4.82 4.33 4.57
CA ALA A 347 -5.39 4.22 5.90
C ALA A 347 -4.34 4.13 7.00
N CYS A 348 -4.63 4.83 8.11
CA CYS A 348 -3.98 4.61 9.40
C CYS A 348 -4.34 3.23 9.96
N TRP A 349 -3.51 2.75 10.89
CA TRP A 349 -3.86 1.63 11.74
C TRP A 349 -5.06 2.03 12.63
N PRO A 350 -6.14 1.23 12.67
CA PRO A 350 -7.39 1.63 13.31
C PRO A 350 -7.26 1.90 14.82
N ASP A 351 -6.51 1.06 15.54
CA ASP A 351 -6.27 1.20 16.98
C ASP A 351 -4.78 1.03 17.29
N GLY A 352 -4.01 2.09 17.08
CA GLY A 352 -2.57 2.07 17.23
C GLY A 352 -1.86 3.23 16.56
N ILE A 353 -0.56 3.03 16.35
CA ILE A 353 0.36 4.04 15.86
C ILE A 353 0.58 3.81 14.37
N THR A 354 0.43 4.86 13.57
CA THR A 354 0.86 4.88 12.17
C THR A 354 2.06 5.81 12.06
N GLN A 355 3.19 5.30 11.59
CA GLN A 355 4.35 6.11 11.25
C GLN A 355 4.47 6.17 9.75
N TRP A 356 4.33 7.36 9.19
CA TRP A 356 4.53 7.62 7.78
C TRP A 356 5.89 8.26 7.57
N VAL A 357 6.77 7.55 6.88
CA VAL A 357 8.06 8.05 6.42
C VAL A 357 7.87 8.72 5.08
N THR A 358 8.09 10.03 5.02
CA THR A 358 7.97 10.79 3.78
C THR A 358 9.06 10.37 2.81
N PRO A 359 8.75 10.16 1.52
CA PRO A 359 9.79 9.90 0.54
C PRO A 359 10.83 11.01 0.52
N ARG A 360 12.11 10.66 0.37
CA ARG A 360 13.19 11.66 0.40
C ARG A 360 13.05 12.71 -0.70
N ALA A 361 12.53 12.28 -1.85
CA ALA A 361 12.23 13.19 -2.95
C ALA A 361 11.19 14.26 -2.58
N TRP A 362 10.29 13.97 -1.63
CA TRP A 362 9.27 14.92 -1.17
C TRP A 362 9.82 15.85 -0.09
N ALA A 363 10.83 15.42 0.68
CA ALA A 363 11.49 16.27 1.66
C ALA A 363 12.26 17.45 1.02
N ALA A 364 12.59 17.35 -0.26
CA ALA A 364 13.20 18.45 -1.03
C ALA A 364 12.18 19.50 -1.49
N VAL A 365 10.89 19.19 -1.45
CA VAL A 365 9.82 20.11 -1.83
C VAL A 365 9.64 21.14 -0.70
N PRO A 366 9.58 22.45 -0.99
CA PRO A 366 9.32 23.47 0.02
C PRO A 366 8.05 23.15 0.82
N ALA A 367 8.09 23.33 2.15
CA ALA A 367 6.98 22.97 3.05
C ALA A 367 5.64 23.62 2.67
N GLU A 368 5.70 24.83 2.10
CA GLU A 368 4.54 25.59 1.58
C GLU A 368 3.80 24.87 0.44
N ARG A 369 4.42 23.85 -0.16
CA ARG A 369 3.88 23.05 -1.27
C ARG A 369 3.64 21.60 -0.88
N THR A 370 3.78 21.26 0.40
CA THR A 370 3.51 19.92 0.92
C THR A 370 2.26 19.96 1.79
N HIS A 371 1.11 19.75 1.16
CA HIS A 371 -0.16 19.71 1.87
C HIS A 371 -0.55 18.28 2.25
N CYS A 372 -1.16 18.12 3.42
CA CYS A 372 -1.77 16.86 3.82
C CYS A 372 -3.09 17.07 4.54
N GLY A 373 -3.83 15.98 4.68
CA GLY A 373 -5.01 15.93 5.52
C GLY A 373 -5.06 14.64 6.34
N VAL A 374 -5.66 14.72 7.51
CA VAL A 374 -6.04 13.57 8.34
C VAL A 374 -7.56 13.56 8.41
N ILE A 375 -8.16 12.66 7.63
CA ILE A 375 -9.60 12.53 7.45
C ILE A 375 -10.10 11.36 8.26
N THR A 376 -10.99 11.62 9.20
CA THR A 376 -11.51 10.62 10.13
C THR A 376 -12.94 10.30 9.70
N MET A 377 -13.23 9.06 9.33
CA MET A 377 -14.54 8.62 8.82
C MET A 377 -15.53 8.27 9.94
N GLY A 378 -15.22 8.66 11.18
CA GLY A 378 -16.04 8.46 12.36
C GLY A 378 -15.51 9.26 13.55
N ALA A 379 -16.21 9.21 14.68
CA ALA A 379 -15.85 9.97 15.86
C ALA A 379 -14.53 9.48 16.47
N VAL A 380 -13.53 10.36 16.50
CA VAL A 380 -12.25 10.07 17.15
C VAL A 380 -12.34 10.37 18.64
N GLN A 381 -12.05 9.35 19.44
CA GLN A 381 -11.97 9.47 20.90
C GLN A 381 -10.59 9.99 21.32
N GLN A 382 -9.53 9.37 20.82
CA GLN A 382 -8.16 9.79 21.08
C GLN A 382 -7.33 9.84 19.80
N ILE A 383 -6.64 10.95 19.60
CA ILE A 383 -5.66 11.14 18.52
C ILE A 383 -4.50 11.97 19.04
N GLU A 384 -3.29 11.60 18.65
CA GLU A 384 -2.09 12.40 18.85
C GLU A 384 -1.29 12.34 17.56
N THR A 385 -0.95 13.49 16.99
CA THR A 385 -0.09 13.56 15.81
C THR A 385 1.21 14.28 16.11
N THR A 386 2.30 13.85 15.46
CA THR A 386 3.58 14.55 15.46
C THR A 386 4.14 14.62 14.04
N GLY A 387 4.99 15.61 13.76
CA GLY A 387 5.57 15.83 12.44
C GLY A 387 4.68 16.61 11.47
N LEU A 388 3.46 16.97 11.87
CA LEU A 388 2.61 17.92 11.15
C LEU A 388 2.90 19.35 11.60
N LEU A 389 2.65 20.33 10.74
CA LEU A 389 2.72 21.76 11.10
C LEU A 389 1.69 22.08 12.19
N TYR A 390 0.45 21.61 11.98
CA TYR A 390 -0.62 21.71 12.96
C TYR A 390 -0.87 20.34 13.57
N ASN A 391 -0.10 19.99 14.60
CA ASN A 391 -0.29 18.75 15.33
C ASN A 391 -1.63 18.76 16.08
N MET A 392 -2.31 17.60 16.06
CA MET A 392 -3.58 17.40 16.74
C MET A 392 -3.36 16.55 17.99
N VAL A 393 -4.01 16.91 19.08
CA VAL A 393 -4.06 16.12 20.31
C VAL A 393 -5.50 16.10 20.78
N LYS A 394 -6.08 14.95 21.08
CA LYS A 394 -7.42 14.82 21.68
C LYS A 394 -7.46 13.62 22.61
N GLY A 395 -8.17 13.75 23.73
CA GLY A 395 -8.39 12.66 24.68
C GLY A 395 -7.10 12.17 25.35
N ARG A 396 -6.14 13.08 25.58
CA ARG A 396 -4.85 12.81 26.22
C ARG A 396 -4.65 13.68 27.47
N PRO A 397 -5.51 13.54 28.50
CA PRO A 397 -5.57 14.51 29.59
C PRO A 397 -4.22 14.65 30.30
N HIS A 398 -3.62 13.53 30.69
CA HIS A 398 -2.36 13.51 31.44
C HIS A 398 -1.11 14.01 30.69
N ARG A 399 -1.18 14.32 29.39
CA ARG A 399 -0.01 14.76 28.62
C ARG A 399 -0.05 16.23 28.22
N TYR A 400 -1.23 16.77 27.92
CA TYR A 400 -1.35 18.08 27.27
C TYR A 400 -2.47 18.96 27.85
N ASP A 401 -3.04 18.58 29.00
CA ASP A 401 -4.11 19.33 29.68
C ASP A 401 -3.77 20.84 29.76
N GLY A 402 -4.62 21.65 29.13
CA GLY A 402 -4.56 23.10 29.13
C GLY A 402 -3.73 23.77 28.03
N VAL A 403 -2.90 23.03 27.27
CA VAL A 403 -2.00 23.64 26.26
C VAL A 403 -2.63 23.65 24.87
N THR A 404 -3.25 22.56 24.43
CA THR A 404 -3.78 22.46 23.05
C THR A 404 -5.22 22.93 22.91
N GLN A 405 -5.96 23.13 24.01
CA GLN A 405 -7.38 23.55 24.04
C GLN A 405 -8.32 22.71 23.14
N THR A 406 -7.92 21.48 22.83
CA THR A 406 -8.56 20.62 21.84
C THR A 406 -9.60 19.65 22.44
N GLU A 407 -9.79 19.65 23.76
CA GLU A 407 -10.74 18.75 24.44
C GLU A 407 -12.19 18.95 23.98
N GLY A 408 -12.57 20.20 23.68
CA GLY A 408 -13.88 20.53 23.15
C GLY A 408 -14.05 20.25 21.65
N LEU A 409 -12.98 19.86 20.94
CA LEU A 409 -13.03 19.65 19.50
C LEU A 409 -13.47 18.21 19.18
N GLN A 410 -14.45 18.10 18.29
CA GLN A 410 -14.86 16.83 17.72
C GLN A 410 -14.16 16.63 16.38
N PHE A 411 -13.27 15.63 16.30
CA PHE A 411 -12.72 15.18 15.02
C PHE A 411 -13.58 14.05 14.47
N GLY A 412 -14.03 14.22 13.23
CA GLY A 412 -14.94 13.31 12.53
C GLY A 412 -15.31 13.86 11.16
N PHE A 413 -15.80 13.01 10.28
CA PHE A 413 -16.25 13.41 8.94
C PHE A 413 -17.46 14.37 9.01
N ASP A 414 -18.26 14.23 10.06
CA ASP A 414 -19.39 15.08 10.42
C ASP A 414 -19.00 16.27 11.31
N ALA A 415 -17.71 16.47 11.56
CA ALA A 415 -17.19 17.48 12.49
C ALA A 415 -15.90 18.13 11.93
N LEU A 416 -14.85 18.28 12.75
CA LEU A 416 -13.58 18.87 12.32
C LEU A 416 -12.71 17.83 11.63
N ILE A 417 -12.22 18.20 10.44
CA ILE A 417 -11.25 17.45 9.66
C ILE A 417 -9.99 18.30 9.58
N SER A 418 -8.82 17.69 9.77
CA SER A 418 -7.55 18.35 9.47
C SER A 418 -7.33 18.29 7.97
N ALA A 419 -7.73 19.34 7.26
CA ALA A 419 -7.48 19.53 5.84
C ALA A 419 -6.45 20.65 5.65
N CYS A 420 -5.71 20.59 4.53
CA CYS A 420 -4.70 21.60 4.17
C CYS A 420 -3.60 21.80 5.23
N ASN A 421 -3.34 20.78 6.05
CA ASN A 421 -2.21 20.77 6.97
C ASN A 421 -0.89 20.63 6.17
N GLN A 422 0.25 20.73 6.83
CA GLN A 422 1.55 20.51 6.22
C GLN A 422 2.33 19.46 7.00
N TYR A 423 3.27 18.77 6.36
CA TYR A 423 4.10 17.75 6.98
C TYR A 423 5.60 18.10 6.83
N PRO A 424 6.11 19.07 7.60
CA PRO A 424 7.52 19.47 7.49
C PRO A 424 8.50 18.40 8.00
N GLY A 425 8.03 17.39 8.75
CA GLY A 425 8.86 16.32 9.27
C GLY A 425 9.09 15.18 8.28
N GLU A 426 10.28 14.56 8.34
CA GLU A 426 10.60 13.33 7.60
C GLU A 426 9.74 12.13 8.02
N VAL A 427 9.22 12.18 9.25
CA VAL A 427 8.31 11.19 9.82
C VAL A 427 7.11 11.90 10.41
N VAL A 428 5.93 11.50 9.95
CA VAL A 428 4.65 11.86 10.56
C VAL A 428 4.18 10.68 11.40
N THR A 429 3.87 10.92 12.68
CA THR A 429 3.26 9.90 13.54
C THR A 429 1.82 10.27 13.82
N ILE A 430 0.91 9.29 13.70
CA ILE A 430 -0.50 9.42 14.07
C ILE A 430 -0.84 8.25 15.00
N ASP A 431 -1.04 8.54 16.29
CA ASP A 431 -1.43 7.59 17.33
C ASP A 431 -2.94 7.71 17.59
N LEU A 432 -3.70 6.78 17.01
CA LEU A 432 -5.14 6.63 17.20
C LEU A 432 -5.38 5.60 18.29
N ARG A 433 -6.25 5.90 19.25
CA ARG A 433 -6.67 4.91 20.24
C ARG A 433 -8.17 4.87 20.35
N GLY A 434 -8.71 3.66 20.26
CA GLY A 434 -10.04 3.39 20.75
C GLY A 434 -10.00 3.57 22.25
N GLY A 435 -10.79 4.50 22.78
CA GLY A 435 -11.19 4.34 24.17
C GLY A 435 -11.93 3.02 24.26
N VAL A 436 -11.72 2.32 25.38
CA VAL A 436 -12.68 1.34 25.84
C VAL A 436 -13.97 2.14 25.98
N THR A 437 -14.90 1.98 25.05
CA THR A 437 -16.23 2.53 25.26
C THR A 437 -16.72 1.92 26.57
N ASP A 438 -16.92 2.78 27.56
CA ASP A 438 -17.77 2.44 28.68
C ASP A 438 -19.04 1.85 28.07
N LYS A 439 -19.46 0.68 28.53
CA LYS A 439 -20.46 -0.16 27.84
C LYS A 439 -21.82 0.52 27.60
N ASP A 440 -21.99 1.74 28.13
CA ASP A 440 -23.20 2.54 28.12
C ASP A 440 -23.19 3.69 27.09
N ALA A 441 -22.12 3.87 26.31
CA ALA A 441 -22.13 4.83 25.20
C ALA A 441 -22.94 4.24 24.02
N VAL A 442 -24.19 4.70 23.88
CA VAL A 442 -25.08 4.40 22.75
C VAL A 442 -24.44 4.91 21.46
N LEU A 443 -23.63 4.06 20.82
CA LEU A 443 -23.22 4.24 19.44
C LEU A 443 -24.49 4.21 18.58
N VAL A 444 -24.65 5.21 17.71
CA VAL A 444 -25.43 5.06 16.49
C VAL A 444 -24.70 4.00 15.65
N SER A 445 -24.98 2.74 15.95
CA SER A 445 -24.46 1.61 15.22
C SER A 445 -25.03 1.64 13.82
N TRP A 446 -24.17 1.61 12.81
CA TRP A 446 -24.52 0.98 11.55
C TRP A 446 -25.07 -0.42 11.90
N PRO A 447 -26.25 -0.86 11.41
CA PRO A 447 -26.88 -2.09 11.86
C PRO A 447 -25.91 -3.26 11.73
N ALA A 448 -25.39 -3.70 12.89
CA ALA A 448 -24.38 -4.75 13.03
C ALA A 448 -24.95 -6.13 12.71
N ASP A 449 -26.28 -6.22 12.61
CA ASP A 449 -27.09 -7.42 12.48
C ASP A 449 -26.92 -8.13 11.12
N LYS A 450 -26.16 -7.55 10.18
CA LYS A 450 -25.80 -8.18 8.89
C LYS A 450 -24.33 -8.02 8.49
N ALA A 451 -23.50 -7.41 9.33
CA ALA A 451 -22.07 -7.26 9.08
C ALA A 451 -21.32 -8.14 10.08
N ASP A 452 -21.26 -9.44 9.79
CA ASP A 452 -20.44 -10.38 10.54
C ASP A 452 -18.96 -9.92 10.51
N GLY A 453 -18.53 -9.15 11.51
CA GLY A 453 -17.16 -9.14 12.03
C GLY A 453 -16.09 -8.21 11.41
N LEU A 454 -16.38 -7.07 10.78
CA LEU A 454 -15.34 -6.38 9.98
C LEU A 454 -15.03 -4.89 10.19
N LEU A 455 -15.69 -4.15 11.10
CA LEU A 455 -15.26 -2.77 11.39
C LEU A 455 -14.72 -2.65 12.83
N PRO A 456 -13.45 -2.21 13.00
CA PRO A 456 -12.89 -1.99 14.33
C PRO A 456 -13.66 -0.88 15.06
N SER A 457 -13.70 -0.95 16.40
CA SER A 457 -14.39 0.01 17.29
C SER A 457 -13.80 1.44 17.26
N THR A 458 -12.81 1.68 16.42
CA THR A 458 -12.08 2.92 16.25
C THR A 458 -12.42 3.58 14.92
N ALA A 459 -12.55 4.91 14.94
CA ALA A 459 -12.82 5.69 13.74
C ALA A 459 -11.80 5.37 12.61
N PRO A 460 -12.26 4.85 11.46
CA PRO A 460 -11.38 4.64 10.32
C PRO A 460 -10.76 5.98 9.92
N THR A 461 -9.45 6.04 9.74
CA THR A 461 -8.74 7.30 9.46
C THR A 461 -7.86 7.17 8.24
N ILE A 462 -7.96 8.14 7.33
CA ILE A 462 -7.20 8.23 6.08
C ILE A 462 -6.25 9.42 6.17
N ILE A 463 -5.04 9.23 5.69
CA ILE A 463 -4.12 10.33 5.41
C ILE A 463 -4.17 10.60 3.91
N THR A 464 -4.33 11.87 3.54
CA THR A 464 -4.15 12.34 2.16
C THR A 464 -2.93 13.25 2.11
N CYS A 465 -2.14 13.16 1.06
CA CYS A 465 -0.92 13.96 0.89
C CYS A 465 -0.84 14.43 -0.55
N GLU A 466 -0.63 15.73 -0.73
CA GLU A 466 -0.32 16.30 -2.03
C GLU A 466 1.16 16.10 -2.33
N ARG A 467 1.47 15.51 -3.48
CA ARG A 467 2.81 15.51 -4.04
C ARG A 467 3.04 16.91 -4.59
N GLY A 468 3.85 17.72 -3.92
CA GLY A 468 4.26 18.99 -4.51
C GLY A 468 5.09 18.72 -5.77
N TRP A 469 4.48 18.88 -6.94
CA TRP A 469 5.17 18.88 -8.22
C TRP A 469 5.22 20.33 -8.73
N ASP A 470 6.35 20.70 -9.31
CA ASP A 470 6.44 21.90 -10.13
C ASP A 470 5.64 21.65 -11.42
N HIS A 471 4.54 22.39 -11.60
CA HIS A 471 3.84 22.49 -12.87
C HIS A 471 4.65 23.28 -13.90
#